data_AF-A0A1F5HIL0-F1
#
_entry.id   AF-A0A1F5HIL0-F1
#
_cell.length_a   1.000
_cell.length_b   1.000
_cell.length_c   1.000
_cell.angle_alpha   90.00
_cell.angle_beta   90.00
_cell.angle_gamma   90.00
#
_symmetry.space_group_name_H-M   'P 1'
#
loop_
_entity.id
_entity.type
_entity.pdbx_description
1 polymer ?
#
loop_
_entity_poly.entity_id
_entity_poly.type
_entity_poly.pdbx_seq_one_letter_code
_entity_poly.pdbx_strand_id
1 'polypeptide(L)'
;MKEAQPISPEILNSAIRRTLLIEAQNQPKLPNDIDAVWVFAGPGNYFIPLKKGEQPWQIFMDRDRIHTSLRLYRALAAKRIANRSDQQIPPSTLSLEELTRLGPYFIYNGNPEENGAFQEAFAKGLLKLPYEKVIILDEVESPNGNHPIATTVDQIASFYQELARVDSPLRRCHRVALVSHSPHFVRIPHYIRQFEEEFLRQHGRLVNYFVFGVKSNQVVFNQFVREELEKLTAYISCGHLNPVPTPHLTIV
;
A
#
# COMPACT_ATOMS: atom_id res chain seq x y z
N MET A 1 -6.29 -29.23 -16.11
CA MET A 1 -5.75 -27.86 -16.23
C MET A 1 -6.80 -27.01 -16.93
N LYS A 2 -7.24 -25.88 -16.37
CA LYS A 2 -8.07 -24.93 -17.12
C LYS A 2 -7.17 -24.29 -18.18
N GLU A 3 -7.63 -24.23 -19.43
CA GLU A 3 -6.92 -23.51 -20.49
C GLU A 3 -6.82 -22.03 -20.09
N ALA A 4 -5.61 -21.48 -20.20
CA ALA A 4 -5.37 -20.07 -19.95
C ALA A 4 -6.16 -19.24 -20.97
N GLN A 5 -7.15 -18.48 -20.50
CA GLN A 5 -7.84 -17.54 -21.37
C GLN A 5 -6.96 -16.30 -21.59
N PRO A 6 -6.86 -15.79 -22.83
CA PRO A 6 -6.12 -14.57 -23.10
C PRO A 6 -6.81 -13.40 -22.41
N ILE A 7 -6.02 -12.54 -21.77
CA ILE A 7 -6.52 -11.30 -21.15
C ILE A 7 -6.98 -10.33 -22.25
N SER A 8 -8.12 -9.67 -22.04
CA SER A 8 -8.62 -8.67 -22.97
C SER A 8 -7.64 -7.48 -23.07
N PRO A 9 -7.34 -6.97 -24.28
CA PRO A 9 -6.58 -5.73 -24.46
C PRO A 9 -7.16 -4.54 -23.70
N GLU A 10 -8.48 -4.51 -23.47
CA GLU A 10 -9.15 -3.46 -22.71
C GLU A 10 -8.70 -3.41 -21.25
N ILE A 11 -8.50 -4.58 -20.62
CA ILE A 11 -8.03 -4.67 -19.23
C ILE A 11 -6.61 -4.10 -19.13
N LEU A 12 -5.72 -4.50 -20.04
CA LEU A 12 -4.34 -4.03 -20.08
C LEU A 12 -4.27 -2.51 -20.33
N ASN A 13 -5.04 -2.01 -21.31
CA ASN A 13 -5.11 -0.58 -21.60
C ASN A 13 -5.66 0.22 -20.42
N SER A 14 -6.68 -0.31 -19.73
CA SER A 14 -7.20 0.32 -18.51
C SER A 14 -6.18 0.35 -17.38
N ALA A 15 -5.39 -0.71 -17.19
CA ALA A 15 -4.34 -0.77 -16.17
C ALA A 15 -3.23 0.25 -16.48
N ILE A 16 -2.76 0.30 -17.74
CA ILE A 16 -1.77 1.28 -18.20
C ILE A 16 -2.25 2.71 -17.98
N ARG A 17 -3.48 3.03 -18.43
CA ARG A 17 -4.04 4.37 -18.28
C ARG A 17 -4.11 4.80 -16.81
N ARG A 18 -4.55 3.91 -15.93
CA ARG A 18 -4.60 4.15 -14.47
C ARG A 18 -3.22 4.47 -13.92
N THR A 19 -2.23 3.66 -14.25
CA THR A 19 -0.85 3.82 -13.79
C THR A 19 -0.23 5.13 -14.28
N LEU A 20 -0.47 5.51 -15.53
CA LEU A 20 -0.03 6.80 -16.08
C LEU A 20 -0.68 8.00 -15.36
N LEU A 21 -1.96 7.90 -15.00
CA LEU A 21 -2.65 8.94 -14.23
C LEU A 21 -2.04 9.09 -12.82
N ILE A 22 -1.70 7.97 -12.17
CA ILE A 22 -1.02 7.99 -10.87
C ILE A 22 0.37 8.63 -11.00
N GLU A 23 1.14 8.29 -12.04
CA GLU A 23 2.48 8.84 -12.25
C GLU A 23 2.47 10.34 -12.55
N ALA A 24 1.47 10.82 -13.28
CA ALA A 24 1.30 12.24 -13.63
C ALA A 24 0.93 13.12 -12.42
N GLN A 25 0.49 12.53 -11.31
CA GLN A 25 0.00 13.23 -10.12
C GLN A 25 1.14 13.95 -9.38
N ASN A 26 1.18 15.28 -9.40
CA ASN A 26 2.25 16.05 -8.74
C ASN A 26 1.89 16.52 -7.33
N GLN A 27 0.61 16.73 -7.04
CA GLN A 27 0.12 17.23 -5.75
C GLN A 27 -1.23 16.59 -5.41
N PRO A 28 -1.25 15.50 -4.63
CA PRO A 28 -2.49 14.86 -4.23
C PRO A 28 -3.39 15.83 -3.45
N LYS A 29 -4.66 15.92 -3.81
CA LYS A 29 -5.67 16.53 -2.94
C LYS A 29 -5.96 15.56 -1.80
N LEU A 30 -5.28 15.76 -0.68
CA LEU A 30 -5.41 14.92 0.50
C LEU A 30 -6.85 14.93 1.05
N PRO A 31 -7.52 13.79 1.22
CA PRO A 31 -8.75 13.70 2.00
C PRO A 31 -8.49 14.02 3.48
N ASN A 32 -9.47 14.57 4.18
CA ASN A 32 -9.36 14.95 5.60
C ASN A 32 -9.40 13.75 6.56
N ASP A 33 -9.89 12.63 6.07
CA ASP A 33 -10.47 11.53 6.83
C ASP A 33 -9.85 10.17 6.47
N ILE A 34 -8.58 10.16 6.08
CA ILE A 34 -7.82 8.91 5.89
C ILE A 34 -7.56 8.24 7.25
N ASP A 35 -8.13 7.06 7.50
CA ASP A 35 -7.96 6.33 8.75
C ASP A 35 -6.57 5.69 8.88
N ALA A 36 -6.02 5.22 7.77
CA ALA A 36 -4.73 4.54 7.72
C ALA A 36 -3.91 4.88 6.46
N VAL A 37 -2.59 4.94 6.62
CA VAL A 37 -1.61 4.91 5.53
C VAL A 37 -1.04 3.49 5.47
N TRP A 38 -1.29 2.80 4.37
CA TRP A 38 -0.83 1.43 4.16
C TRP A 38 0.29 1.38 3.12
N VAL A 39 1.46 0.97 3.59
CA VAL A 39 2.71 0.95 2.85
C VAL A 39 3.01 -0.48 2.39
N PHE A 40 2.98 -0.70 1.08
CA PHE A 40 3.38 -1.98 0.51
C PHE A 40 4.90 -2.08 0.50
N ALA A 41 5.46 -3.07 1.18
CA ALA A 41 6.90 -3.29 1.14
C ALA A 41 7.38 -3.52 -0.29
N GLY A 42 8.57 -3.00 -0.59
CA GLY A 42 9.17 -3.00 -1.92
C GLY A 42 10.47 -3.78 -1.98
N PRO A 43 11.10 -3.84 -3.17
CA PRO A 43 12.44 -4.36 -3.29
C PRO A 43 13.45 -3.65 -2.38
N GLY A 44 14.45 -4.40 -1.93
CA GLY A 44 15.35 -4.01 -0.86
C GLY A 44 14.71 -4.12 0.52
N ASN A 45 15.21 -3.33 1.46
CA ASN A 45 14.55 -2.99 2.72
C ASN A 45 15.01 -1.59 3.15
N TYR A 46 14.71 -1.17 4.38
CA TYR A 46 15.07 0.17 4.85
C TYR A 46 16.59 0.46 4.83
N PHE A 47 17.43 -0.53 5.13
CA PHE A 47 18.89 -0.37 5.23
C PHE A 47 19.63 -0.93 4.01
N ILE A 48 19.10 -1.99 3.41
CA ILE A 48 19.70 -2.71 2.30
C ILE A 48 19.04 -2.24 1.00
N PRO A 49 19.81 -1.64 0.07
CA PRO A 49 19.27 -1.09 -1.16
C PRO A 49 18.61 -2.14 -2.08
N LEU A 50 19.12 -3.37 -2.06
CA LEU A 50 18.75 -4.43 -2.97
C LEU A 50 19.03 -5.79 -2.31
N LYS A 51 18.04 -6.68 -2.27
CA LYS A 51 18.18 -8.07 -1.80
C LYS A 51 18.69 -8.97 -2.91
N LYS A 52 19.10 -10.19 -2.55
CA LYS A 52 19.57 -11.18 -3.51
C LYS A 52 18.46 -11.56 -4.50
N GLY A 53 18.76 -11.47 -5.80
CA GLY A 53 17.84 -11.83 -6.89
C GLY A 53 17.00 -10.65 -7.42
N GLU A 54 17.10 -9.49 -6.79
CA GLU A 54 16.46 -8.26 -7.26
C GLU A 54 17.29 -7.57 -8.34
N GLN A 55 16.65 -6.68 -9.09
CA GLN A 55 17.23 -6.03 -10.27
C GLN A 55 17.83 -4.67 -9.92
N PRO A 56 18.94 -4.24 -10.56
CA PRO A 56 19.61 -2.98 -10.23
C PRO A 56 18.72 -1.73 -10.26
N TRP A 57 17.69 -1.71 -11.09
CA TRP A 57 16.75 -0.60 -11.20
C TRP A 57 15.77 -0.50 -10.01
N GLN A 58 15.74 -1.50 -9.13
CA GLN A 58 14.85 -1.59 -7.96
C GLN A 58 15.46 -1.00 -6.68
N ILE A 59 16.61 -0.34 -6.80
CA ILE A 59 17.40 0.15 -5.68
C ILE A 59 16.58 1.07 -4.74
N PHE A 60 16.63 0.81 -3.43
CA PHE A 60 15.98 1.58 -2.36
C PHE A 60 14.44 1.73 -2.49
N MET A 61 13.78 0.92 -3.29
CA MET A 61 12.34 1.08 -3.52
C MET A 61 11.50 0.95 -2.24
N ASP A 62 11.85 0.04 -1.33
CA ASP A 62 11.16 -0.08 -0.04
C ASP A 62 11.33 1.20 0.82
N ARG A 63 12.57 1.67 0.94
CA ARG A 63 12.91 2.89 1.68
C ARG A 63 12.19 4.12 1.13
N ASP A 64 12.10 4.25 -0.19
CA ASP A 64 11.40 5.36 -0.85
C ASP A 64 9.89 5.33 -0.59
N ARG A 65 9.28 4.14 -0.54
CA ARG A 65 7.88 3.97 -0.12
C ARG A 65 7.68 4.35 1.33
N ILE A 66 8.56 3.92 2.24
CA ILE A 66 8.50 4.29 3.66
C ILE A 66 8.61 5.82 3.81
N HIS A 67 9.63 6.45 3.23
CA HIS A 67 9.80 7.90 3.32
C HIS A 67 8.64 8.70 2.72
N THR A 68 8.08 8.23 1.60
CA THR A 68 6.90 8.87 0.99
C THR A 68 5.68 8.74 1.91
N SER A 69 5.50 7.58 2.52
CA SER A 69 4.43 7.32 3.48
C SER A 69 4.55 8.18 4.74
N LEU A 70 5.77 8.41 5.24
CA LEU A 70 6.01 9.31 6.37
C LEU A 70 5.64 10.76 6.05
N ARG A 71 5.99 11.23 4.86
CA ARG A 71 5.59 12.57 4.39
C ARG A 71 4.08 12.70 4.29
N LEU A 72 3.42 11.69 3.71
CA LEU A 72 1.96 11.62 3.62
C LEU A 72 1.29 11.60 4.99
N TYR A 73 1.76 10.73 5.89
CA TYR A 73 1.26 10.61 7.26
C TYR A 73 1.24 11.96 7.99
N ARG A 74 2.37 12.69 7.94
CA ARG A 74 2.48 14.01 8.57
C ARG A 74 1.61 15.05 7.87
N ALA A 75 1.49 15.00 6.54
CA ALA A 75 0.63 15.92 5.80
C ALA A 75 -0.86 15.72 6.14
N LEU A 76 -1.30 14.47 6.32
CA LEU A 76 -2.66 14.15 6.77
C LEU A 76 -2.91 14.66 8.20
N ALA A 77 -1.95 14.48 9.11
CA ALA A 77 -2.05 15.01 10.47
C ALA A 77 -2.10 16.55 10.49
N ALA A 78 -1.22 17.22 9.74
CA ALA A 78 -1.21 18.67 9.61
C ALA A 78 -2.54 19.21 9.07
N LYS A 79 -3.09 18.55 8.05
CA LYS A 79 -4.41 18.90 7.49
C LYS A 79 -5.53 18.78 8.51
N ARG A 80 -5.51 17.72 9.33
CA ARG A 80 -6.48 17.55 10.43
C ARG A 80 -6.37 18.64 11.49
N ILE A 81 -5.16 19.15 11.77
CA ILE A 81 -4.99 20.30 12.67
C ILE A 81 -5.57 21.55 12.04
N ALA A 82 -5.21 21.84 10.79
CA ALA A 82 -5.69 23.03 10.09
C ALA A 82 -7.23 23.10 10.03
N ASN A 83 -7.90 21.97 9.85
CA ASN A 83 -9.37 21.92 9.86
C ASN A 83 -10.00 22.13 11.26
N ARG A 84 -9.23 22.01 12.36
CA ARG A 84 -9.72 22.14 13.73
C ARG A 84 -9.37 23.50 14.36
N SER A 85 -8.28 24.13 13.94
CA SER A 85 -7.76 25.35 14.56
C SER A 85 -7.66 26.55 13.61
N ASP A 86 -8.06 26.40 12.34
CA ASP A 86 -7.84 27.38 11.26
C ASP A 86 -6.37 27.81 11.07
N GLN A 87 -5.43 27.09 11.67
CA GLN A 87 -3.99 27.36 11.57
C GLN A 87 -3.32 26.37 10.62
N GLN A 88 -2.62 26.90 9.62
CA GLN A 88 -1.76 26.08 8.77
C GLN A 88 -0.46 25.78 9.50
N ILE A 89 -0.21 24.50 9.78
CA ILE A 89 1.02 24.02 10.41
C ILE A 89 1.84 23.22 9.38
N PRO A 90 3.14 23.51 9.19
CA PRO A 90 3.99 22.71 8.34
C PRO A 90 4.06 21.24 8.81
N PRO A 91 3.89 20.23 7.93
CA PRO A 91 3.96 18.82 8.33
C PRO A 91 5.26 18.41 9.03
N SER A 92 6.37 19.07 8.70
CA SER A 92 7.68 18.80 9.29
C SER A 92 7.79 19.20 10.77
N THR A 93 6.99 20.16 11.24
CA THR A 93 7.10 20.71 12.60
C THR A 93 6.24 19.98 13.63
N LEU A 94 5.41 19.03 13.20
CA LEU A 94 4.52 18.30 14.10
C LEU A 94 5.27 17.50 15.18
N SER A 95 4.85 17.63 16.43
CA SER A 95 5.37 16.87 17.55
C SER A 95 4.87 15.41 17.52
N LEU A 96 5.53 14.51 18.26
CA LEU A 96 5.03 13.13 18.39
C LEU A 96 3.65 13.09 19.04
N GLU A 97 3.39 13.96 20.03
CA GLU A 97 2.08 14.07 20.68
C GLU A 97 0.96 14.45 19.70
N GLU A 98 1.23 15.41 18.81
CA GLU A 98 0.28 15.79 17.75
C GLU A 98 0.02 14.63 16.79
N LEU A 99 1.08 13.90 16.42
CA LEU A 99 0.99 12.73 15.55
C LEU A 99 0.27 11.55 16.22
N THR A 100 0.43 11.35 17.53
CA THR A 100 -0.32 10.38 18.33
C THR A 100 -1.81 10.67 18.27
N ARG A 101 -2.18 11.93 18.50
CA ARG A 101 -3.59 12.35 18.62
C ARG A 101 -4.30 12.40 17.28
N LEU A 102 -3.61 12.85 16.22
CA LEU A 102 -4.25 13.21 14.95
C LEU A 102 -3.73 12.44 13.75
N GLY A 103 -2.64 11.69 13.89
CA GLY A 103 -2.13 10.83 12.84
C GLY A 103 -3.09 9.68 12.51
N PRO A 104 -3.16 9.24 11.24
CA PRO A 104 -3.79 7.98 10.89
C PRO A 104 -3.03 6.80 11.51
N TYR A 105 -3.50 5.57 11.33
CA TYR A 105 -2.62 4.42 11.52
C TYR A 105 -1.56 4.36 10.41
N PHE A 106 -0.37 3.87 10.72
CA PHE A 106 0.70 3.60 9.78
C PHE A 106 0.89 2.09 9.70
N ILE A 107 0.47 1.49 8.58
CA ILE A 107 0.50 0.05 8.37
C ILE A 107 1.68 -0.27 7.45
N TYR A 108 2.56 -1.17 7.91
CA TYR A 108 3.63 -1.75 7.11
C TYR A 108 3.52 -3.26 7.14
N ASN A 109 3.63 -3.91 5.98
CA ASN A 109 3.50 -5.37 5.92
C ASN A 109 4.44 -5.96 4.87
N GLY A 110 5.72 -6.03 5.21
CA GLY A 110 6.72 -6.72 4.43
C GLY A 110 6.86 -8.20 4.78
N ASN A 111 7.79 -8.85 4.12
CA ASN A 111 8.28 -10.16 4.52
C ASN A 111 9.13 -10.05 5.82
N PRO A 112 9.57 -11.17 6.41
CA PRO A 112 10.33 -11.13 7.68
C PRO A 112 11.57 -10.23 7.66
N GLU A 113 12.31 -10.19 6.55
CA GLU A 113 13.52 -9.36 6.42
C GLU A 113 13.16 -7.87 6.34
N GLU A 114 12.14 -7.53 5.55
CA GLU A 114 11.61 -6.17 5.39
C GLU A 114 11.02 -5.64 6.71
N ASN A 115 10.18 -6.44 7.38
CA ASN A 115 9.60 -6.10 8.67
C ASN A 115 10.67 -5.93 9.75
N GLY A 116 11.68 -6.82 9.78
CA GLY A 116 12.81 -6.69 10.71
C GLY A 116 13.57 -5.38 10.50
N ALA A 117 13.87 -5.02 9.25
CA ALA A 117 14.53 -3.76 8.92
C ALA A 117 13.66 -2.53 9.28
N PHE A 118 12.35 -2.60 9.05
CA PHE A 118 11.41 -1.54 9.44
C PHE A 118 11.37 -1.36 10.96
N GLN A 119 11.27 -2.46 11.71
CA GLN A 119 11.28 -2.45 13.18
C GLN A 119 12.59 -1.88 13.73
N GLU A 120 13.73 -2.28 13.17
CA GLU A 120 15.04 -1.74 13.56
C GLU A 120 15.14 -0.23 13.26
N ALA A 121 14.70 0.21 12.08
CA ALA A 121 14.66 1.63 11.73
C ALA A 121 13.74 2.43 12.67
N PHE A 122 12.62 1.83 13.06
CA PHE A 122 11.68 2.42 13.99
C PHE A 122 12.28 2.55 15.40
N ALA A 123 12.88 1.48 15.92
CA ALA A 123 13.53 1.45 17.23
C ALA A 123 14.72 2.43 17.32
N LYS A 124 15.45 2.64 16.21
CA LYS A 124 16.52 3.64 16.09
C LYS A 124 16.02 5.08 15.98
N GLY A 125 14.70 5.32 16.03
CA GLY A 125 14.09 6.65 15.94
C GLY A 125 14.15 7.28 14.54
N LEU A 126 14.46 6.50 13.49
CA LEU A 126 14.63 7.02 12.14
C LEU A 126 13.29 7.36 11.48
N LEU A 127 12.21 6.65 11.85
CA LEU A 127 10.89 6.80 11.23
C LEU A 127 10.00 7.85 11.91
N LYS A 128 10.36 8.38 13.08
CA LYS A 128 9.62 9.43 13.83
C LYS A 128 8.09 9.27 13.80
N LEU A 129 7.62 8.07 14.08
CA LEU A 129 6.20 7.72 14.22
C LEU A 129 5.85 7.45 15.70
N PRO A 130 4.60 7.64 16.11
CA PRO A 130 4.14 7.22 17.43
C PRO A 130 3.87 5.71 17.46
N TYR A 131 4.33 5.02 18.51
CA TYR A 131 4.31 3.55 18.64
C TYR A 131 2.90 2.97 18.47
N GLU A 132 1.91 3.57 19.16
CA GLU A 132 0.51 3.17 19.16
C GLU A 132 -0.22 3.39 17.83
N LYS A 133 0.41 4.05 16.85
CA LYS A 133 -0.12 4.18 15.49
C LYS A 133 0.55 3.27 14.48
N VAL A 134 1.66 2.63 14.84
CA VAL A 134 2.39 1.74 13.94
C VAL A 134 1.81 0.33 14.06
N ILE A 135 1.39 -0.23 12.94
CA ILE A 135 0.89 -1.59 12.84
C ILE A 135 1.76 -2.32 11.83
N ILE A 136 2.43 -3.36 12.29
CA ILE A 136 3.26 -4.22 11.45
C ILE A 136 2.53 -5.54 11.29
N LEU A 137 2.20 -5.90 10.05
CA LEU A 137 1.62 -7.22 9.76
C LEU A 137 2.75 -8.11 9.26
N ASP A 138 2.94 -9.25 9.90
CA ASP A 138 4.05 -10.17 9.67
C ASP A 138 3.59 -11.56 9.23
N GLU A 139 2.36 -11.93 9.55
CA GLU A 139 1.76 -13.21 9.20
C GLU A 139 0.44 -13.07 8.44
N VAL A 140 0.08 -14.14 7.74
CA VAL A 140 -1.23 -14.33 7.11
C VAL A 140 -1.77 -15.71 7.49
N GLU A 141 -3.04 -15.76 7.87
CA GLU A 141 -3.74 -17.03 8.12
C GLU A 141 -4.11 -17.69 6.78
N SER A 142 -3.80 -18.98 6.65
CA SER A 142 -4.14 -19.79 5.48
C SER A 142 -4.74 -21.14 5.91
N PRO A 143 -5.37 -21.91 5.00
CA PRO A 143 -5.89 -23.25 5.33
C PRO A 143 -4.84 -24.22 5.91
N ASN A 144 -3.55 -23.98 5.64
CA ASN A 144 -2.43 -24.79 6.14
C ASN A 144 -1.82 -24.25 7.44
N GLY A 145 -2.47 -23.27 8.07
CA GLY A 145 -1.97 -22.53 9.22
C GLY A 145 -1.40 -21.16 8.85
N ASN A 146 -0.93 -20.45 9.87
CA ASN A 146 -0.28 -19.16 9.72
C ASN A 146 1.08 -19.33 9.04
N HIS A 147 1.40 -18.40 8.15
CA HIS A 147 2.74 -18.30 7.59
C HIS A 147 3.17 -16.84 7.46
N PRO A 148 4.48 -16.56 7.39
CA PRO A 148 4.95 -15.21 7.16
C PRO A 148 4.50 -14.66 5.80
N ILE A 149 4.29 -13.36 5.73
CA ILE A 149 4.03 -12.65 4.48
C ILE A 149 5.21 -12.86 3.52
N ALA A 150 4.93 -13.31 2.30
CA ALA A 150 5.95 -13.52 1.27
C ALA A 150 5.63 -12.82 -0.06
N THR A 151 4.35 -12.51 -0.29
CA THR A 151 3.85 -12.02 -1.58
C THR A 151 2.87 -10.87 -1.41
N THR A 152 2.59 -10.14 -2.51
CA THR A 152 1.58 -9.09 -2.52
C THR A 152 0.18 -9.60 -2.16
N VAL A 153 -0.14 -10.86 -2.47
CA VAL A 153 -1.43 -11.44 -2.08
C VAL A 153 -1.50 -11.63 -0.57
N ASP A 154 -0.41 -12.06 0.08
CA ASP A 154 -0.34 -12.18 1.54
C ASP A 154 -0.45 -10.82 2.23
N GLN A 155 0.20 -9.78 1.66
CA GLN A 155 0.08 -8.41 2.13
C GLN A 155 -1.39 -7.96 2.14
N ILE A 156 -2.15 -8.28 1.09
CA ILE A 156 -3.54 -7.86 1.01
C ILE A 156 -4.44 -8.72 1.89
N ALA A 157 -4.21 -10.03 1.93
CA ALA A 157 -4.93 -10.95 2.80
C ALA A 157 -4.77 -10.59 4.29
N SER A 158 -3.55 -10.37 4.76
CA SER A 158 -3.26 -9.96 6.14
C SER A 158 -3.99 -8.67 6.53
N PHE A 159 -4.03 -7.68 5.64
CA PHE A 159 -4.79 -6.45 5.89
C PHE A 159 -6.29 -6.72 6.06
N TYR A 160 -6.91 -7.53 5.19
CA TYR A 160 -8.32 -7.88 5.29
C TYR A 160 -8.65 -8.76 6.51
N GLN A 161 -7.73 -9.62 6.93
CA GLN A 161 -7.84 -10.39 8.17
C GLN A 161 -7.90 -9.44 9.38
N GLU A 162 -7.02 -8.45 9.45
CA GLU A 162 -7.06 -7.43 10.49
C GLU A 162 -8.34 -6.57 10.46
N LEU A 163 -8.87 -6.25 9.28
CA LEU A 163 -10.17 -5.56 9.18
C LEU A 163 -11.35 -6.37 9.75
N ALA A 164 -11.26 -7.71 9.70
CA ALA A 164 -12.28 -8.62 10.18
C ALA A 164 -12.18 -8.90 11.68
N ARG A 165 -10.97 -8.83 12.25
CA ARG A 165 -10.69 -9.11 13.67
C ARG A 165 -11.38 -8.11 14.60
N VAL A 166 -12.03 -8.64 15.63
CA VAL A 166 -12.87 -7.86 16.58
C VAL A 166 -12.04 -6.87 17.39
N ASP A 167 -10.84 -7.28 17.77
CA ASP A 167 -9.87 -6.60 18.62
C ASP A 167 -8.89 -5.72 17.85
N SER A 168 -8.85 -5.83 16.52
CA SER A 168 -7.91 -5.08 15.70
C SER A 168 -8.24 -3.58 15.69
N PRO A 169 -7.24 -2.70 15.84
CA PRO A 169 -7.42 -1.26 15.63
C PRO A 169 -7.89 -0.93 14.21
N LEU A 170 -7.63 -1.81 13.23
CA LEU A 170 -8.00 -1.61 11.83
C LEU A 170 -9.47 -1.91 11.55
N ARG A 171 -10.19 -2.59 12.45
CA ARG A 171 -11.60 -2.96 12.25
C ARG A 171 -12.51 -1.79 11.86
N ARG A 172 -12.18 -0.58 12.29
CA ARG A 172 -12.95 0.64 11.99
C ARG A 172 -12.38 1.47 10.85
N CYS A 173 -11.33 1.01 10.18
CA CYS A 173 -10.81 1.68 9.00
C CYS A 173 -11.78 1.54 7.83
N HIS A 174 -12.14 2.68 7.25
CA HIS A 174 -13.00 2.80 6.07
C HIS A 174 -12.30 3.52 4.92
N ARG A 175 -11.25 4.29 5.20
CA ARG A 175 -10.55 5.14 4.23
C ARG A 175 -9.06 4.95 4.36
N VAL A 176 -8.43 4.37 3.36
CA VAL A 176 -7.02 3.93 3.42
C VAL A 176 -6.23 4.56 2.29
N ALA A 177 -5.14 5.22 2.64
CA ALA A 177 -4.14 5.66 1.67
C ALA A 177 -3.21 4.51 1.32
N LEU A 178 -3.20 4.08 0.07
CA LEU A 178 -2.29 3.05 -0.44
C LEU A 178 -1.01 3.72 -0.94
N VAL A 179 0.14 3.29 -0.43
CA VAL A 179 1.45 3.77 -0.87
C VAL A 179 2.26 2.64 -1.48
N SER A 180 2.59 2.80 -2.75
CA SER A 180 3.51 1.93 -3.47
C SER A 180 4.15 2.69 -4.64
N HIS A 181 5.13 2.09 -5.28
CA HIS A 181 5.64 2.63 -6.55
C HIS A 181 4.51 2.60 -7.60
N SER A 182 4.34 3.67 -8.38
CA SER A 182 3.21 3.81 -9.31
C SER A 182 2.99 2.58 -10.21
N PRO A 183 4.05 1.95 -10.80
CA PRO A 183 3.89 0.75 -11.62
C PRO A 183 3.21 -0.44 -10.91
N HIS A 184 3.36 -0.55 -9.59
CA HIS A 184 2.77 -1.67 -8.83
C HIS A 184 1.23 -1.61 -8.78
N PHE A 185 0.65 -0.43 -9.03
CA PHE A 185 -0.81 -0.26 -9.14
C PHE A 185 -1.41 -0.85 -10.41
N VAL A 186 -0.61 -1.44 -11.30
CA VAL A 186 -1.11 -2.34 -12.35
C VAL A 186 -1.83 -3.55 -11.75
N ARG A 187 -1.31 -4.14 -10.65
CA ARG A 187 -1.88 -5.37 -10.06
C ARG A 187 -2.62 -5.15 -8.73
N ILE A 188 -2.19 -4.22 -7.88
CA ILE A 188 -2.79 -3.99 -6.55
C ILE A 188 -4.33 -3.91 -6.60
N PRO A 189 -4.97 -3.14 -7.51
CA PRO A 189 -6.42 -3.02 -7.54
C PRO A 189 -7.15 -4.34 -7.84
N HIS A 190 -6.52 -5.26 -8.57
CA HIS A 190 -7.07 -6.57 -8.90
C HIS A 190 -7.02 -7.53 -7.71
N TYR A 191 -5.94 -7.51 -6.94
CA TYR A 191 -5.88 -8.24 -5.68
C TYR A 191 -6.90 -7.69 -4.68
N ILE A 192 -6.98 -6.37 -4.51
CA ILE A 192 -7.94 -5.75 -3.59
C ILE A 192 -9.36 -6.23 -3.92
N ARG A 193 -9.73 -6.26 -5.20
CA ARG A 193 -11.06 -6.71 -5.61
C ARG A 193 -11.40 -8.12 -5.11
N GLN A 194 -10.43 -9.04 -5.20
CA GLN A 194 -10.62 -10.44 -4.78
C GLN A 194 -11.02 -10.55 -3.30
N PHE A 195 -10.40 -9.76 -2.42
CA PHE A 195 -10.71 -9.79 -0.99
C PHE A 195 -11.89 -8.90 -0.62
N GLU A 196 -12.08 -7.79 -1.34
CA GLU A 196 -13.17 -6.83 -1.15
C GLU A 196 -14.56 -7.47 -1.30
N GLU A 197 -14.74 -8.30 -2.33
CA GLU A 197 -16.02 -8.97 -2.60
C GLU A 197 -16.42 -9.89 -1.43
N GLU A 198 -15.46 -10.68 -0.94
CA GLU A 198 -15.66 -11.56 0.21
C GLU A 198 -15.94 -10.75 1.47
N PHE A 199 -15.14 -9.71 1.69
CA PHE A 199 -15.24 -8.87 2.87
C PHE A 199 -16.59 -8.15 2.95
N LEU A 200 -17.07 -7.60 1.83
CA LEU A 200 -18.40 -7.01 1.74
C LEU A 200 -19.48 -8.03 2.06
N ARG A 201 -19.37 -9.26 1.53
CA ARG A 201 -20.34 -10.33 1.79
C ARG A 201 -20.39 -10.73 3.26
N GLN A 202 -19.24 -10.85 3.92
CA GLN A 202 -19.16 -11.30 5.32
C GLN A 202 -19.45 -10.20 6.34
N HIS A 203 -19.05 -8.96 6.04
CA HIS A 203 -19.05 -7.86 7.02
C HIS A 203 -19.94 -6.68 6.64
N GLY A 204 -20.58 -6.70 5.47
CA GLY A 204 -21.56 -5.69 5.05
C GLY A 204 -20.97 -4.28 4.88
N ARG A 205 -19.65 -4.16 4.68
CA ARG A 205 -18.97 -2.86 4.55
C ARG A 205 -17.81 -2.93 3.55
N LEU A 206 -17.44 -1.76 3.03
CA LEU A 206 -16.33 -1.57 2.10
C LEU A 206 -15.24 -0.67 2.70
N VAL A 207 -14.07 -0.71 2.06
CA VAL A 207 -12.96 0.21 2.30
C VAL A 207 -12.76 1.06 1.04
N ASN A 208 -12.65 2.37 1.22
CA ASN A 208 -12.31 3.31 0.16
C ASN A 208 -10.80 3.51 0.12
N TYR A 209 -10.20 3.31 -1.04
CA TYR A 209 -8.77 3.41 -1.23
C TYR A 209 -8.39 4.70 -1.94
N PHE A 210 -7.33 5.35 -1.47
CA PHE A 210 -6.77 6.56 -2.05
C PHE A 210 -5.33 6.27 -2.45
N VAL A 211 -5.01 6.43 -3.73
CA VAL A 211 -3.71 6.01 -4.27
C VAL A 211 -2.69 7.12 -4.21
N PHE A 212 -1.53 6.79 -3.63
CA PHE A 212 -0.36 7.65 -3.56
C PHE A 212 0.84 6.92 -4.18
N GLY A 213 1.08 7.20 -5.46
CA GLY A 213 2.19 6.63 -6.22
C GLY A 213 3.54 7.25 -5.84
N VAL A 214 4.51 6.41 -5.49
CA VAL A 214 5.93 6.79 -5.47
C VAL A 214 6.42 6.78 -6.92
N LYS A 215 6.86 7.95 -7.38
CA LYS A 215 7.33 8.14 -8.74
C LYS A 215 8.65 7.45 -8.99
N SER A 216 8.86 7.04 -10.21
CA SER A 216 10.14 6.51 -10.67
C SER A 216 10.65 7.36 -11.82
N ASN A 217 11.95 7.33 -12.11
CA ASN A 217 12.40 7.92 -13.37
C ASN A 217 11.79 7.15 -14.56
N GLN A 218 11.68 7.80 -15.72
CA GLN A 218 10.94 7.26 -16.86
C GLN A 218 11.43 5.87 -17.33
N VAL A 219 12.73 5.62 -17.27
CA VAL A 219 13.33 4.34 -17.67
C VAL A 219 12.87 3.23 -16.73
N VAL A 220 13.02 3.46 -15.42
CA VAL A 220 12.59 2.54 -14.37
C VAL A 220 11.07 2.32 -14.43
N PHE A 221 10.30 3.39 -14.61
CA PHE A 221 8.85 3.32 -14.74
C PHE A 221 8.43 2.40 -15.88
N ASN A 222 8.97 2.60 -17.09
CA ASN A 222 8.62 1.80 -18.26
C ASN A 222 8.97 0.32 -18.07
N GLN A 223 10.15 0.03 -17.53
CA GLN A 223 10.58 -1.33 -17.25
C GLN A 223 9.66 -2.01 -16.23
N PHE A 224 9.37 -1.33 -15.13
CA PHE A 224 8.55 -1.89 -14.07
C PHE A 224 7.09 -2.09 -14.52
N VAL A 225 6.51 -1.16 -15.27
CA VAL A 225 5.16 -1.34 -15.83
C VAL A 225 5.10 -2.58 -16.73
N ARG A 226 6.11 -2.81 -17.57
CA ARG A 226 6.15 -4.00 -18.43
C ARG A 226 6.11 -5.29 -17.61
N GLU A 227 6.96 -5.41 -16.60
CA GLU A 227 7.00 -6.59 -15.74
C GLU A 227 5.68 -6.79 -14.97
N GLU A 228 5.05 -5.71 -14.53
CA GLU A 228 3.78 -5.79 -13.82
C GLU A 228 2.60 -6.18 -14.75
N LEU A 229 2.64 -5.80 -16.03
CA LEU A 229 1.66 -6.23 -17.03
C LEU A 229 1.83 -7.71 -17.41
N GLU A 230 3.06 -8.19 -17.52
CA GLU A 230 3.37 -9.62 -17.72
C GLU A 230 2.81 -10.46 -16.56
N LYS A 231 3.08 -10.04 -15.32
CA LYS A 231 2.53 -10.67 -14.11
C LYS A 231 1.01 -10.60 -14.06
N LEU A 232 0.42 -9.44 -14.37
CA LEU A 232 -1.05 -9.27 -14.38
C LEU A 232 -1.70 -10.26 -15.33
N THR A 233 -1.15 -10.38 -16.55
CA THR A 233 -1.61 -11.33 -17.57
C THR A 233 -1.53 -12.75 -17.05
N ALA A 234 -0.35 -13.17 -16.58
CA ALA A 234 -0.13 -14.52 -16.07
C ALA A 234 -1.08 -14.87 -14.92
N TYR A 235 -1.27 -13.95 -13.96
CA TYR A 235 -2.09 -14.21 -12.78
C TYR A 235 -3.59 -14.22 -13.10
N ILE A 236 -4.08 -13.36 -14.00
CA ILE A 236 -5.47 -13.42 -14.46
C ILE A 236 -5.71 -14.72 -15.24
N SER A 237 -4.82 -15.08 -16.17
CA SER A 237 -4.96 -16.32 -16.95
C SER A 237 -4.99 -17.59 -16.08
N CYS A 238 -4.28 -17.58 -14.94
CA CYS A 238 -4.30 -18.67 -13.96
C CYS A 238 -5.48 -18.60 -12.97
N GLY A 239 -6.32 -17.56 -13.02
CA GLY A 239 -7.42 -17.35 -12.08
C GLY A 239 -6.98 -16.93 -10.67
N HIS A 240 -5.74 -16.45 -10.52
CA HIS A 240 -5.21 -15.95 -9.24
C HIS A 240 -5.57 -14.49 -8.97
N LEU A 241 -6.11 -13.77 -9.96
CA LEU A 241 -6.52 -12.38 -9.86
C LEU A 241 -7.89 -12.17 -10.50
N ASN A 242 -8.67 -11.25 -9.93
CA ASN A 242 -9.90 -10.79 -10.55
C ASN A 242 -9.56 -9.97 -11.82
N PRO A 243 -10.14 -10.26 -12.99
CA PRO A 243 -9.89 -9.48 -14.21
C PRO A 243 -10.40 -8.04 -14.12
N VAL A 244 -11.36 -7.79 -13.23
CA VAL A 244 -11.90 -6.46 -12.95
C VAL A 244 -11.21 -5.90 -11.70
N PRO A 245 -10.59 -4.71 -11.77
CA PRO A 245 -10.00 -4.07 -10.59
C PRO A 245 -11.08 -3.53 -9.66
N THR A 246 -10.75 -3.27 -8.39
CA THR A 246 -11.70 -2.62 -7.46
C THR A 246 -12.19 -1.27 -8.03
N PRO A 247 -13.51 -0.99 -7.97
CA PRO A 247 -14.05 0.31 -8.31
C PRO A 247 -13.90 1.34 -7.17
N HIS A 248 -13.53 0.90 -5.96
CA HIS A 248 -13.44 1.73 -4.75
C HIS A 248 -12.06 2.36 -4.56
N LEU A 249 -11.41 2.69 -5.68
CA LEU A 249 -10.07 3.27 -5.74
C LEU A 249 -10.13 4.67 -6.35
N THR A 250 -9.69 5.66 -5.58
CA THR A 250 -9.59 7.06 -5.97
C THR A 250 -8.12 7.41 -6.20
N ILE A 251 -7.80 7.89 -7.41
CA ILE A 251 -6.52 8.55 -7.69
C ILE A 251 -6.68 9.99 -7.20
N VAL A 252 -5.86 10.41 -6.25
CA VAL A 252 -5.99 11.70 -5.55
C VAL A 252 -5.23 12.85 -6.18
#